data_AF-A0A9D7RAR8-F1
#
_entry.id   AF-A0A9D7RAR8-F1
#
_cell.length_a   1.000
_cell.length_b   1.000
_cell.length_c   1.000
_cell.angle_alpha   90.00
_cell.angle_beta   90.00
_cell.angle_gamma   90.00
#
_symmetry.space_group_name_H-M   'P 1'
#
loop_
_entity.id
_entity.type
_entity.pdbx_description
1 polymer ?
#
loop_
_entity_poly.entity_id
_entity_poly.type
_entity_poly.pdbx_seq_one_letter_code
_entity_poly.pdbx_strand_id
1 'polypeptide(L)'
;MRSSFAAAFSLPLLSLALLGACSQTSGSGESEASLANTPGPMTDEVERSFEPGPAIADRAELLAWLSARAREGGSGTTLKLPIALELRDGGAHVGDAHLGLDGGDQRLTVLLDDSALGVALVDRARHHMRNDGTCALWLEGVWLGATQSGGRFAVSAVRGAIGASAREAASRVYAASDAAR
;
A
#
# COMPACT_ATOMS: atom_id res chain seq x y z
N MET A 1 -44.16 14.08 -6.12
CA MET A 1 -43.71 15.37 -5.56
C MET A 1 -42.20 15.46 -5.75
N ARG A 2 -41.75 16.37 -6.62
CA ARG A 2 -40.33 16.57 -6.97
C ARG A 2 -39.82 17.74 -6.15
N SER A 3 -38.77 17.53 -5.36
CA SER A 3 -38.08 18.62 -4.68
C SER A 3 -36.63 18.64 -5.10
N SER A 4 -36.32 19.56 -6.01
CA SER A 4 -34.97 19.96 -6.37
C SER A 4 -34.40 20.87 -5.30
N PHE A 5 -33.17 20.63 -4.84
CA PHE A 5 -32.38 21.64 -4.14
C PHE A 5 -31.02 21.74 -4.81
N ALA A 6 -30.80 22.88 -5.47
CA ALA A 6 -29.51 23.34 -5.95
C ALA A 6 -28.88 24.20 -4.85
N ALA A 7 -27.65 23.88 -4.45
CA ALA A 7 -26.85 24.76 -3.61
C ALA A 7 -25.53 25.04 -4.32
N ALA A 8 -25.43 26.24 -4.88
CA ALA A 8 -24.19 26.83 -5.36
C ALA A 8 -23.40 27.34 -4.16
N PHE A 9 -22.16 26.86 -3.99
CA PHE A 9 -21.20 27.47 -3.08
C PHE A 9 -20.01 27.98 -3.88
N SER A 10 -19.78 29.28 -3.73
CA SER A 10 -18.73 30.08 -4.34
C SER A 10 -17.79 30.58 -3.24
N LEU A 11 -16.58 30.99 -3.65
CA LEU A 11 -15.51 31.72 -2.93
C LEU A 11 -14.31 30.85 -2.48
N PRO A 12 -13.12 31.45 -2.28
CA PRO A 12 -12.42 32.38 -3.18
C PRO A 12 -10.93 32.00 -3.39
N LEU A 13 -10.33 32.56 -4.45
CA LEU A 13 -8.87 32.63 -4.66
C LEU A 13 -8.18 33.38 -3.51
N LEU A 14 -7.09 32.82 -2.98
CA LEU A 14 -6.09 33.57 -2.23
C LEU A 14 -4.68 33.25 -2.75
N SER A 15 -4.07 34.25 -3.38
CA SER A 15 -2.64 34.34 -3.66
C SER A 15 -1.88 34.68 -2.37
N LEU A 16 -0.69 34.11 -2.15
CA LEU A 16 0.56 34.88 -1.93
C LEU A 16 1.79 33.97 -1.77
N ALA A 17 2.90 34.46 -2.32
CA ALA A 17 4.22 33.87 -2.43
C ALA A 17 5.06 33.95 -1.15
N LEU A 18 6.13 33.14 -1.06
CA LEU A 18 7.40 33.57 -0.45
C LEU A 18 8.60 32.71 -0.88
N LEU A 19 9.61 33.39 -1.43
CA LEU A 19 10.97 32.91 -1.68
C LEU A 19 11.68 32.59 -0.36
N GLY A 20 12.52 31.55 -0.38
CA GLY A 20 13.49 31.27 0.68
C GLY A 20 14.71 30.52 0.12
N ALA A 21 15.76 31.28 -0.23
CA ALA A 21 17.09 30.78 -0.55
C ALA A 21 17.99 30.81 0.71
N CYS A 22 18.76 29.75 0.95
CA CYS A 22 19.96 29.66 1.80
C CYS A 22 20.60 28.30 1.45
N SER A 23 21.73 28.19 0.76
CA SER A 23 23.14 28.48 1.14
C SER A 23 23.90 27.16 1.24
N GLN A 24 24.81 26.99 0.28
CA GLN A 24 25.81 25.93 0.20
C GLN A 24 26.75 26.02 1.41
N THR A 25 27.12 24.88 1.99
CA THR A 25 28.36 24.74 2.74
C THR A 25 29.18 23.62 2.11
N SER A 26 30.30 23.99 1.49
CA SER A 26 31.33 23.07 1.04
C SER A 26 32.18 22.67 2.23
N GLY A 27 32.19 21.38 2.56
CA GLY A 27 33.14 20.77 3.49
C GLY A 27 33.98 19.75 2.75
N SER A 28 35.20 20.15 2.38
CA SER A 28 36.24 19.25 1.89
C SER A 28 36.90 18.58 3.10
N GLY A 29 36.79 17.26 3.17
CA GLY A 29 37.53 16.41 4.10
C GLY A 29 37.82 15.09 3.38
N GLU A 30 39.01 15.00 2.81
CA GLU A 30 39.55 13.82 2.13
C GLU A 30 40.08 12.78 3.13
N SER A 31 40.21 11.53 2.66
CA SER A 31 40.92 10.39 3.25
C SER A 31 40.06 9.50 4.18
N GLU A 32 39.89 8.20 3.98
CA GLU A 32 40.82 7.16 3.49
C GLU A 32 40.07 5.94 2.92
N ALA A 33 40.80 5.14 2.14
CA ALA A 33 40.42 3.94 1.38
C ALA A 33 39.26 3.08 1.93
N SER A 34 38.07 3.23 1.35
CA SER A 34 36.97 2.28 1.49
C SER A 34 37.02 1.29 0.33
N LEU A 35 37.32 0.03 0.64
CA LEU A 35 37.26 -1.10 -0.29
C LEU A 35 35.92 -1.03 -1.03
N ALA A 36 36.00 -0.81 -2.34
CA ALA A 36 34.87 -0.60 -3.22
C ALA A 36 33.92 -1.79 -3.20
N ASN A 37 32.95 -1.75 -2.29
CA ASN A 37 31.77 -2.59 -2.32
C ASN A 37 30.84 -1.95 -3.35
N THR A 38 31.19 -2.06 -4.63
CA THR A 38 30.34 -1.61 -5.74
C THR A 38 29.01 -2.34 -5.57
N PRO A 39 27.92 -1.64 -5.22
CA PRO A 39 26.61 -2.27 -5.19
C PRO A 39 26.41 -2.88 -6.57
N GLY A 40 26.19 -4.19 -6.63
CA GLY A 40 25.83 -4.84 -7.90
C GLY A 40 24.68 -4.07 -8.55
N PRO A 41 24.56 -4.10 -9.89
CA PRO A 41 23.49 -3.40 -10.59
C PRO A 41 22.18 -3.72 -9.88
N MET A 42 21.60 -2.70 -9.24
CA MET A 42 20.27 -2.81 -8.66
C MET A 42 19.39 -3.15 -9.85
N THR A 43 18.94 -4.40 -9.93
CA THR A 43 18.05 -4.86 -10.98
C THR A 43 16.90 -3.88 -11.02
N ASP A 44 16.80 -3.12 -12.12
CA ASP A 44 15.64 -2.27 -12.40
C ASP A 44 14.42 -3.14 -12.18
N GLU A 45 13.70 -2.83 -11.10
CA GLU A 45 12.53 -3.58 -10.74
C GLU A 45 11.51 -3.32 -11.86
N VAL A 46 11.33 -4.32 -12.73
CA VAL A 46 10.45 -4.20 -13.90
C VAL A 46 9.12 -3.66 -13.44
N GLU A 47 8.83 -2.43 -13.83
CA GLU A 47 7.63 -1.72 -13.40
C GLU A 47 6.42 -2.48 -13.93
N ARG A 48 5.75 -3.23 -13.04
CA ARG A 48 4.58 -4.01 -13.42
C ARG A 48 3.40 -3.08 -13.65
N SER A 49 2.69 -3.30 -14.75
CA SER A 49 1.40 -2.64 -14.98
C SER A 49 0.32 -3.28 -14.10
N PHE A 50 -0.53 -2.44 -13.52
CA PHE A 50 -1.62 -2.86 -12.65
C PHE A 50 -2.95 -2.34 -13.17
N GLU A 51 -3.90 -3.25 -13.37
CA GLU A 51 -5.26 -2.93 -13.76
C GLU A 51 -6.15 -2.70 -12.54
N PRO A 52 -6.98 -1.64 -12.54
CA PRO A 52 -7.91 -1.37 -11.44
C PRO A 52 -8.95 -2.48 -11.28
N GLY A 53 -9.06 -3.03 -10.07
CA GLY A 53 -10.09 -3.99 -9.66
C GLY A 53 -11.35 -3.31 -9.11
N PRO A 54 -12.20 -4.02 -8.34
CA PRO A 54 -13.39 -3.44 -7.70
C PRO A 54 -13.02 -2.45 -6.59
N ALA A 55 -13.99 -1.62 -6.21
CA ALA A 55 -13.89 -0.78 -5.03
C ALA A 55 -14.02 -1.62 -3.76
N ILE A 56 -13.41 -1.16 -2.66
CA ILE A 56 -13.39 -1.86 -1.37
C ILE A 56 -14.71 -1.67 -0.59
N ALA A 57 -15.61 -0.81 -1.08
CA ALA A 57 -16.87 -0.47 -0.41
C ALA A 57 -17.85 -1.64 -0.28
N ASP A 58 -17.82 -2.62 -1.20
CA ASP A 58 -18.64 -3.82 -1.12
C ASP A 58 -17.77 -5.04 -0.78
N ARG A 59 -17.87 -5.50 0.47
CA ARG A 59 -17.09 -6.62 0.98
C ARG A 59 -17.37 -7.93 0.23
N ALA A 60 -18.63 -8.17 -0.15
CA ALA A 60 -19.02 -9.42 -0.81
C ALA A 60 -18.51 -9.47 -2.25
N GLU A 61 -18.66 -8.37 -2.99
CA GLU A 61 -18.11 -8.20 -4.34
C GLU A 61 -16.58 -8.34 -4.34
N LEU A 62 -15.91 -7.65 -3.40
CA LEU A 62 -14.46 -7.70 -3.26
C LEU A 62 -13.96 -9.13 -2.99
N LEU A 63 -14.58 -9.84 -2.06
CA LEU A 63 -14.18 -11.20 -1.71
C LEU A 63 -14.41 -12.17 -2.88
N ALA A 64 -15.52 -12.02 -3.61
CA ALA A 64 -15.80 -12.81 -4.80
C ALA A 64 -14.75 -12.57 -5.88
N TRP A 65 -14.37 -11.32 -6.13
CA TRP A 65 -13.34 -10.95 -7.09
C TRP A 65 -11.95 -11.50 -6.71
N LEU A 66 -11.53 -11.33 -5.45
CA LEU A 66 -10.25 -11.87 -4.95
C LEU A 66 -10.20 -13.40 -5.08
N SER A 67 -11.32 -14.06 -4.76
CA SER A 67 -11.43 -15.52 -4.87
C SER A 67 -11.42 -16.00 -6.32
N ALA A 68 -11.96 -15.22 -7.26
CA ALA A 68 -11.86 -15.52 -8.69
C ALA A 68 -10.40 -15.46 -9.14
N ARG A 69 -9.68 -14.38 -8.80
CA ARG A 69 -8.25 -14.22 -9.14
C ARG A 69 -7.35 -15.33 -8.56
N ALA A 70 -7.64 -15.81 -7.35
CA ALA A 70 -6.89 -16.93 -6.77
C ALA A 70 -7.08 -18.26 -7.52
N ARG A 71 -8.15 -18.41 -8.31
CA ARG A 71 -8.40 -19.60 -9.14
C ARG A 71 -7.83 -19.45 -10.56
N GLU A 72 -7.52 -18.22 -10.97
CA GLU A 72 -6.95 -17.92 -12.28
C GLU A 72 -5.43 -18.16 -12.26
N GLY A 73 -5.01 -19.28 -12.85
CA GLY A 73 -3.60 -19.61 -13.08
C GLY A 73 -2.91 -20.36 -11.92
N GLY A 74 -2.02 -21.30 -12.26
CA GLY A 74 -1.39 -22.21 -11.30
C GLY A 74 -0.45 -21.56 -10.27
N SER A 75 0.00 -20.33 -10.51
CA SER A 75 0.86 -19.55 -9.60
C SER A 75 0.14 -18.35 -8.94
N GLY A 76 -1.12 -18.10 -9.29
CA GLY A 76 -1.92 -16.96 -8.82
C GLY A 76 -1.52 -15.61 -9.43
N THR A 77 -2.51 -14.75 -9.67
CA THR A 77 -2.30 -13.36 -10.11
C THR A 77 -1.70 -12.52 -8.98
N THR A 78 -0.66 -11.75 -9.27
CA THR A 78 -0.13 -10.76 -8.30
C THR A 78 -1.13 -9.63 -8.14
N LEU A 79 -1.47 -9.29 -6.90
CA LEU A 79 -2.37 -8.20 -6.54
C LEU A 79 -1.61 -7.11 -5.81
N LYS A 80 -2.08 -5.87 -5.95
CA LYS A 80 -1.66 -4.72 -5.14
C LYS A 80 -2.85 -4.25 -4.30
N LEU A 81 -2.69 -4.36 -2.99
CA LEU A 81 -3.74 -4.19 -1.99
C LEU A 81 -3.40 -3.02 -1.04
N PRO A 82 -4.36 -2.11 -0.75
CA PRO A 82 -4.19 -1.09 0.27
C PRO A 82 -4.59 -1.67 1.64
N ILE A 83 -3.60 -2.07 2.43
CA ILE A 83 -3.82 -2.74 3.71
C ILE A 83 -3.54 -1.77 4.84
N ALA A 84 -4.54 -1.54 5.68
CA ALA A 84 -4.34 -0.94 7.00
C ALA A 84 -3.89 -2.04 7.96
N LEU A 85 -2.85 -1.76 8.74
CA LEU A 85 -2.29 -2.68 9.71
C LEU A 85 -2.00 -1.98 11.04
N GLU A 86 -2.26 -2.70 12.12
CA GLU A 86 -1.90 -2.33 13.48
C GLU A 86 -0.58 -3.03 13.84
N LEU A 87 0.35 -2.35 14.51
CA LEU A 87 1.46 -2.99 15.18
C LEU A 87 1.20 -3.07 16.68
N ARG A 88 1.46 -4.24 17.27
CA ARG A 88 1.30 -4.52 18.69
C ARG A 88 2.64 -4.62 19.39
N ASP A 89 2.61 -4.55 20.72
CA ASP A 89 3.76 -4.77 21.60
C ASP A 89 4.95 -3.84 21.28
N GLY A 90 4.68 -2.53 21.18
CA GLY A 90 5.71 -1.54 20.83
C GLY A 90 6.26 -1.72 19.42
N GLY A 91 5.47 -2.32 18.53
CA GLY A 91 5.85 -2.58 17.16
C GLY A 91 6.48 -3.93 16.93
N ALA A 92 6.56 -4.85 17.91
CA ALA A 92 7.23 -6.14 17.75
C ALA A 92 6.47 -7.12 16.84
N HIS A 93 5.15 -6.93 16.71
CA HIS A 93 4.28 -7.82 15.95
C HIS A 93 3.31 -7.04 15.08
N VAL A 94 2.94 -7.62 13.93
CA VAL A 94 1.76 -7.18 13.17
C VAL A 94 0.54 -7.75 13.89
N GLY A 95 -0.37 -6.87 14.32
CA GLY A 95 -1.67 -7.21 14.90
C GLY A 95 -2.70 -7.41 13.80
N ASP A 96 -3.79 -6.64 13.86
CA ASP A 96 -4.87 -6.76 12.89
C ASP A 96 -4.50 -6.08 11.56
N ALA A 97 -4.81 -6.75 10.45
CA ALA A 97 -4.68 -6.20 9.11
C ALA A 97 -6.01 -6.29 8.36
N HIS A 98 -6.36 -5.24 7.62
CA HIS A 98 -7.63 -5.15 6.92
C HIS A 98 -7.57 -4.35 5.62
N LEU A 99 -8.42 -4.74 4.68
CA LEU A 99 -8.82 -3.92 3.52
C LEU A 99 -9.95 -3.00 3.95
N GLY A 100 -9.88 -1.73 3.57
CA GLY A 100 -10.86 -0.70 3.89
C GLY A 100 -10.32 0.29 4.94
N LEU A 101 -9.72 1.38 4.45
CA LEU A 101 -8.99 2.33 5.30
C LEU A 101 -9.89 3.23 6.17
N ASP A 102 -11.18 3.34 5.85
CA ASP A 102 -12.08 4.37 6.39
C ASP A 102 -12.86 3.98 7.65
N GLY A 103 -12.47 2.93 8.38
CA GLY A 103 -13.09 2.68 9.69
C GLY A 103 -14.37 1.84 9.72
N GLY A 104 -15.05 1.66 8.59
CA GLY A 104 -16.42 1.14 8.56
C GLY A 104 -16.59 -0.39 8.68
N ASP A 105 -17.85 -0.83 8.80
CA ASP A 105 -18.24 -2.24 8.94
C ASP A 105 -17.90 -3.11 7.72
N GLN A 106 -17.55 -2.49 6.60
CA GLN A 106 -17.18 -3.18 5.35
C GLN A 106 -15.70 -3.59 5.30
N ARG A 107 -14.98 -3.45 6.41
CA ARG A 107 -13.60 -3.93 6.51
C ARG A 107 -13.51 -5.43 6.30
N LEU A 108 -12.55 -5.85 5.48
CA LEU A 108 -12.22 -7.25 5.28
C LEU A 108 -10.92 -7.57 6.00
N THR A 109 -10.97 -8.38 7.05
CA THR A 109 -9.77 -8.86 7.75
C THR A 109 -8.89 -9.68 6.82
N VAL A 110 -7.59 -9.44 6.85
CA VAL A 110 -6.61 -10.13 6.02
C VAL A 110 -5.52 -10.72 6.92
N LEU A 111 -5.30 -12.02 6.82
CA LEU A 111 -4.15 -12.69 7.40
C LEU A 111 -2.98 -12.56 6.43
N LEU A 112 -1.91 -11.90 6.87
CA LEU A 112 -0.73 -11.66 6.06
C LEU A 112 0.29 -12.78 6.28
N ASP A 113 0.77 -13.38 5.19
CA ASP A 113 1.86 -14.34 5.17
C ASP A 113 3.07 -13.66 4.52
N ASP A 114 4.08 -13.31 5.32
CA ASP A 114 5.26 -12.55 4.90
C ASP A 114 6.49 -13.44 4.62
N SER A 115 6.30 -14.76 4.53
CA SER A 115 7.38 -15.72 4.31
C SER A 115 8.19 -15.47 3.02
N ALA A 116 7.62 -14.78 2.04
CA ALA A 116 8.27 -14.45 0.78
C ALA A 116 9.04 -13.11 0.77
N LEU A 117 8.90 -12.25 1.79
CA LEU A 117 9.53 -10.92 1.81
C LEU A 117 11.05 -10.94 2.07
N GLY A 118 11.58 -12.05 2.60
CA GLY A 118 13.00 -12.17 3.01
C GLY A 118 13.39 -11.31 4.23
N VAL A 119 12.50 -10.43 4.68
CA VAL A 119 12.57 -9.64 5.92
C VAL A 119 11.17 -9.56 6.49
N ALA A 120 11.06 -9.53 7.82
CA ALA A 120 9.76 -9.50 8.48
C ALA A 120 8.95 -8.25 8.07
N LEU A 121 7.65 -8.43 7.81
CA LEU A 121 6.76 -7.34 7.40
C LEU A 121 6.72 -6.23 8.46
N VAL A 122 6.83 -6.60 9.74
CA VAL A 122 6.86 -5.65 10.86
C VAL A 122 8.00 -4.63 10.74
N ASP A 123 9.19 -5.05 10.30
CA ASP A 123 10.34 -4.16 10.18
C ASP A 123 10.18 -3.20 9.00
N ARG A 124 9.60 -3.68 7.89
CA ARG A 124 9.22 -2.83 6.76
C ARG A 124 8.12 -1.84 7.16
N ALA A 125 7.11 -2.29 7.90
CA ALA A 125 6.03 -1.43 8.36
C ALA A 125 6.54 -0.33 9.31
N ARG A 126 7.42 -0.66 10.26
CA ARG A 126 8.05 0.30 11.17
C ARG A 126 8.75 1.44 10.44
N HIS A 127 9.43 1.14 9.32
CA HIS A 127 10.09 2.17 8.51
C HIS A 127 9.11 3.19 7.92
N HIS A 128 7.84 2.79 7.75
CA HIS A 128 6.78 3.62 7.18
C HIS A 128 5.83 4.23 8.23
N MET A 129 5.82 3.75 9.47
CA MET A 129 4.95 4.23 10.54
C MET A 129 5.52 5.46 11.26
N ARG A 130 4.66 6.37 11.73
CA ARG A 130 5.03 7.56 12.52
C ARG A 130 4.60 7.43 13.99
N ASN A 131 5.01 6.32 14.63
CA ASN A 131 4.82 6.02 16.07
C ASN A 131 3.36 5.88 16.58
N ASP A 132 2.37 5.96 15.70
CA ASP A 132 0.93 5.84 16.01
C ASP A 132 0.43 4.39 16.10
N GLY A 133 1.30 3.41 15.83
CA GLY A 133 0.99 1.99 15.94
C GLY A 133 -0.01 1.48 14.89
N THR A 134 -0.48 2.33 13.98
CA THR A 134 -1.35 1.95 12.86
C THR A 134 -0.89 2.68 11.60
N CYS A 135 -0.74 1.97 10.49
CA CYS A 135 -0.48 2.60 9.21
C CYS A 135 -1.18 1.88 8.07
N ALA A 136 -1.28 2.55 6.93
CA ALA A 136 -1.78 1.96 5.71
C ALA A 136 -0.62 1.81 4.72
N LEU A 137 -0.46 0.63 4.14
CA LEU A 137 0.59 0.29 3.18
C LEU A 137 -0.01 -0.24 1.89
N TRP A 138 0.67 0.05 0.78
CA TRP A 138 0.50 -0.70 -0.45
C TRP A 138 1.31 -1.99 -0.39
N LEU A 139 0.62 -3.13 -0.33
CA LEU A 139 1.24 -4.46 -0.33
C LEU A 139 1.02 -5.15 -1.66
N GLU A 140 2.05 -5.81 -2.18
CA GLU A 140 1.92 -6.72 -3.32
C GLU A 140 2.07 -8.17 -2.88
N GLY A 141 1.41 -9.07 -3.60
CA GLY A 141 1.34 -10.46 -3.18
C GLY A 141 0.31 -11.28 -3.95
N VAL A 142 0.05 -12.49 -3.47
CA VAL A 142 -0.94 -13.41 -4.06
C VAL A 142 -2.03 -13.69 -3.04
N TRP A 143 -3.29 -13.65 -3.49
CA TRP A 143 -4.42 -14.06 -2.66
C TRP A 143 -4.47 -15.58 -2.56
N LEU A 144 -4.42 -16.12 -1.34
CA LEU A 144 -4.41 -17.56 -1.08
C LEU A 144 -5.82 -18.13 -0.88
N GLY A 145 -6.82 -17.27 -0.71
CA GLY A 145 -8.22 -17.67 -0.55
C GLY A 145 -8.91 -17.01 0.64
N ALA A 146 -10.23 -17.19 0.66
CA ALA A 146 -11.10 -16.73 1.74
C ALA A 146 -11.00 -17.64 2.98
N THR A 147 -11.21 -17.06 4.15
CA THR A 147 -11.37 -17.76 5.44
C THR A 147 -12.71 -17.41 6.07
N GLN A 148 -13.05 -18.01 7.21
CA GLN A 148 -14.28 -17.67 7.94
C GLN A 148 -14.32 -16.19 8.39
N SER A 149 -13.16 -15.60 8.71
CA SER A 149 -13.05 -14.22 9.18
C SER A 149 -12.68 -13.21 8.09
N GLY A 150 -12.20 -13.66 6.93
CA GLY A 150 -11.79 -12.78 5.84
C GLY A 150 -11.01 -13.51 4.76
N GLY A 151 -9.70 -13.29 4.65
CA GLY A 151 -8.87 -14.08 3.75
C GLY A 151 -7.38 -14.04 4.05
N ARG A 152 -6.60 -14.80 3.26
CA ARG A 152 -5.15 -14.94 3.40
C ARG A 152 -4.43 -14.33 2.21
N PHE A 153 -3.37 -13.56 2.47
CA PHE A 153 -2.59 -12.88 1.45
C PHE A 153 -1.10 -13.12 1.67
N ALA A 154 -0.44 -13.76 0.69
CA ALA A 154 1.00 -13.98 0.70
C ALA A 154 1.70 -12.72 0.16
N VAL A 155 2.36 -11.99 1.05
CA VAL A 155 3.02 -10.72 0.75
C VAL A 155 4.38 -10.98 0.12
N SER A 156 4.62 -10.38 -1.05
CA SER A 156 5.88 -10.47 -1.78
C SER A 156 6.60 -9.12 -1.91
N ALA A 157 5.90 -8.00 -1.74
CA ALA A 157 6.55 -6.67 -1.66
C ALA A 157 5.76 -5.67 -0.82
N VAL A 158 6.47 -4.69 -0.26
CA VAL A 158 5.92 -3.49 0.38
C VAL A 158 6.28 -2.28 -0.48
N ARG A 159 5.28 -1.61 -1.06
CA ARG A 159 5.50 -0.50 -1.98
C ARG A 159 5.62 0.86 -1.29
N GLY A 160 5.06 0.99 -0.11
CA GLY A 160 5.19 2.20 0.71
C GLY A 160 3.92 2.57 1.45
N ALA A 161 4.02 3.65 2.22
CA ALA A 161 2.93 4.20 3.01
C ALA A 161 1.86 4.86 2.14
N ILE A 162 0.60 4.67 2.54
CA ILE A 162 -0.56 5.36 1.98
C ILE A 162 -0.77 6.62 2.82
N GLY A 163 -0.27 7.75 2.30
CA GLY A 163 -0.52 9.07 2.87
C GLY A 163 -1.97 9.53 2.65
N ALA A 164 -2.36 10.61 3.34
CA ALA A 164 -3.71 11.16 3.27
C ALA A 164 -4.17 11.48 1.84
N SER A 165 -3.28 12.02 1.00
CA SER A 165 -3.57 12.36 -0.40
C SER A 165 -3.79 11.13 -1.30
N ALA A 166 -3.32 9.95 -0.90
CA ALA A 166 -3.43 8.72 -1.69
C ALA A 166 -4.61 7.84 -1.25
N ARG A 167 -5.41 8.26 -0.25
CA ARG A 167 -6.51 7.45 0.28
C ARG A 167 -7.62 7.19 -0.73
N GLU A 168 -7.90 8.14 -1.61
CA GLU A 168 -8.90 7.94 -2.67
C GLU A 168 -8.47 6.81 -3.63
N ALA A 169 -7.21 6.80 -4.07
CA ALA A 169 -6.65 5.70 -4.86
C ALA A 169 -6.67 4.37 -4.08
N ALA A 170 -6.50 4.44 -2.75
CA ALA A 170 -6.58 3.30 -1.84
C ALA A 170 -8.01 2.81 -1.54
N SER A 171 -9.03 3.36 -2.21
CA SER A 171 -10.40 2.82 -2.18
C SER A 171 -10.60 1.62 -3.12
N ARG A 172 -9.56 1.22 -3.87
CA ARG A 172 -9.60 0.15 -4.88
C ARG A 172 -8.43 -0.82 -4.70
N VAL A 173 -8.64 -2.05 -5.14
CA VAL A 173 -7.59 -3.06 -5.30
C VAL A 173 -7.12 -3.10 -6.75
N TYR A 174 -5.94 -3.68 -7.00
CA TYR A 174 -5.41 -3.79 -8.35
C TYR A 174 -4.87 -5.19 -8.61
N ALA A 175 -5.01 -5.67 -9.84
CA ALA A 175 -4.38 -6.91 -10.32
C ALA A 175 -3.25 -6.56 -11.28
N ALA A 176 -2.14 -7.29 -11.22
CA ALA A 176 -1.11 -7.17 -12.23
C ALA A 176 -1.72 -7.52 -13.60
N SER A 177 -1.51 -6.66 -14.59
CA SER A 177 -1.82 -6.98 -15.97
C SER A 177 -0.76 -7.98 -16.44
N ASP A 178 -1.19 -9.16 -16.89
CA ASP A 178 -0.29 -10.05 -17.61
C ASP A 178 0.10 -9.33 -18.90
N ALA A 179 1.26 -8.67 -18.90
CA ALA A 179 1.90 -8.26 -20.13
C ALA A 179 2.10 -9.55 -20.92
N ALA A 180 1.26 -9.75 -21.94
CA ALA A 180 1.26 -10.94 -22.78
C ALA A 180 2.71 -11.30 -23.12
N ARG A 181 3.21 -12.36 -22.49
CA ARG A 181 4.55 -12.89 -22.72
C ARG A 181 4.63 -13.56 -24.07
#